data_AF-A0A9D3X8X0-F1
#
_entry.id   AF-A0A9D3X8X0-F1
#
_cell.length_a   1.000
_cell.length_b   1.000
_cell.length_c   1.000
_cell.angle_alpha   90.00
_cell.angle_beta   90.00
_cell.angle_gamma   90.00
#
_symmetry.space_group_name_H-M   'P 1'
#
loop_
_entity.id
_entity.type
_entity.pdbx_description
1 polymer ?
#
loop_
_entity_poly.entity_id
_entity_poly.type
_entity_poly.pdbx_seq_one_letter_code
_entity_poly.pdbx_strand_id
1 'polypeptide(L)'
;MELWKQCANWLIQCRVLPPNHRVTWPSSQVCELAQALRDGVLLCQLLNNLMPHAVNLREINLRPQMSQFLCLKNIRTFLSTCCDKFGLRKNELFEVFDLFDVRDFGKVSLWLDY
;
A
#
# COMPACT_ATOMS: atom_id res chain seq x y z
N MET A 1 20.21 -4.73 -2.62
CA MET A 1 19.00 -5.57 -2.45
C MET A 1 17.82 -4.64 -2.68
N GLU A 2 16.90 -4.94 -3.59
CA GLU A 2 15.82 -4.00 -3.91
C GLU A 2 14.70 -4.06 -2.86
N LEU A 3 14.53 -3.00 -2.05
CA LEU A 3 13.55 -2.91 -0.95
C LEU A 3 12.12 -3.22 -1.40
N TRP A 4 11.76 -2.82 -2.62
CA TRP A 4 10.43 -3.08 -3.18
C TRP A 4 10.15 -4.58 -3.38
N LYS A 5 11.17 -5.41 -3.65
CA LYS A 5 11.01 -6.88 -3.76
C LYS A 5 10.76 -7.51 -2.40
N GLN A 6 11.40 -7.00 -1.34
CA GLN A 6 11.12 -7.45 0.03
C GLN A 6 9.68 -7.08 0.44
N CYS A 7 9.25 -5.85 0.12
CA CYS A 7 7.87 -5.41 0.33
C CYS A 7 6.87 -6.31 -0.42
N ALA A 8 7.12 -6.62 -1.69
CA ALA A 8 6.26 -7.52 -2.46
C ALA A 8 6.15 -8.91 -1.81
N ASN A 9 7.25 -9.48 -1.33
CA ASN A 9 7.25 -10.76 -0.62
C ASN A 9 6.48 -10.69 0.71
N TRP A 10 6.64 -9.60 1.48
CA TRP A 10 5.90 -9.40 2.71
C TRP A 10 4.40 -9.28 2.48
N LEU A 11 3.96 -8.57 1.44
CA LEU A 11 2.54 -8.49 1.05
C LEU A 11 1.94 -9.86 0.72
N ILE A 12 2.73 -10.78 0.16
CA ILE A 12 2.32 -12.17 -0.10
C ILE A 12 2.21 -12.94 1.21
N GLN A 13 3.17 -12.80 2.12
CA GLN A 13 3.12 -13.41 3.46
C GLN A 13 1.89 -12.93 4.24
N CYS A 14 1.55 -11.65 4.14
CA CYS A 14 0.34 -11.06 4.70
C CYS A 14 -0.95 -11.44 3.95
N ARG A 15 -0.90 -12.31 2.92
CA ARG A 15 -2.05 -12.78 2.12
C ARG A 15 -2.82 -11.66 1.41
N VAL A 16 -2.16 -10.56 1.09
CA VAL A 16 -2.74 -9.43 0.35
C VAL A 16 -2.54 -9.61 -1.15
N LEU A 17 -1.37 -10.14 -1.54
CA LEU A 17 -1.07 -10.50 -2.92
C LEU A 17 -0.96 -12.03 -3.07
N PRO A 18 -1.42 -12.60 -4.20
CA PRO A 18 -1.22 -14.01 -4.46
C PRO A 18 0.27 -14.31 -4.74
N PRO A 19 0.77 -15.52 -4.41
CA PRO A 19 2.17 -15.89 -4.65
C PRO A 19 2.60 -15.79 -6.13
N ASN A 20 1.66 -16.02 -7.05
CA ASN A 20 1.88 -15.97 -8.50
C ASN A 20 1.60 -14.59 -9.11
N HIS A 21 1.48 -13.55 -8.29
CA HIS A 21 1.23 -12.19 -8.79
C HIS A 21 2.40 -11.69 -9.64
N ARG A 22 2.11 -10.93 -10.71
CA ARG A 22 3.13 -10.39 -11.63
C ARG A 22 4.31 -9.72 -10.94
N VAL A 23 4.11 -9.07 -9.80
CA VAL A 23 5.19 -8.39 -9.03
C VAL A 23 6.31 -9.33 -8.55
N THR A 24 6.09 -10.65 -8.52
CA THR A 24 7.12 -11.63 -8.14
C THR A 24 7.99 -12.09 -9.31
N TRP A 25 7.64 -11.70 -10.54
CA TRP A 25 8.40 -12.12 -11.71
C TRP A 25 9.79 -11.45 -11.75
N PRO A 26 10.82 -12.12 -12.29
CA PRO A 26 12.17 -11.57 -12.36
C PRO A 26 12.25 -10.27 -13.18
N SER A 27 11.39 -10.13 -14.20
CA SER A 27 11.30 -8.97 -15.09
C SER A 27 10.47 -7.81 -14.52
N SER A 28 9.88 -7.99 -13.33
CA SER A 28 9.01 -6.98 -12.75
C SER A 28 9.78 -5.79 -12.23
N GLN A 29 9.13 -4.64 -12.33
CA GLN A 29 9.67 -3.36 -11.92
C GLN A 29 8.89 -2.81 -10.74
N VAL A 30 9.48 -1.87 -10.01
CA VAL A 30 8.82 -1.18 -8.89
C VAL A 30 7.48 -0.56 -9.27
N CYS A 31 7.31 -0.14 -10.53
CA CYS A 31 6.05 0.41 -11.03
C CYS A 31 4.89 -0.59 -10.99
N GLU A 32 5.14 -1.89 -11.13
CA GLU A 32 4.10 -2.93 -11.07
C GLU A 32 3.56 -3.07 -9.64
N LEU A 33 4.44 -2.96 -8.64
CA LEU A 33 4.05 -2.94 -7.22
C LEU A 33 3.31 -1.65 -6.89
N ALA A 34 3.83 -0.51 -7.35
CA ALA A 34 3.19 0.80 -7.18
C ALA A 34 1.75 0.79 -7.72
N GLN A 35 1.57 0.28 -8.95
CA GLN A 35 0.26 0.15 -9.58
C GLN A 35 -0.69 -0.74 -8.78
N ALA A 36 -0.19 -1.86 -8.23
CA ALA A 36 -1.01 -2.77 -7.43
C ALA A 36 -1.52 -2.10 -6.14
N LEU A 37 -0.74 -1.21 -5.53
CA LEU A 37 -1.09 -0.53 -4.28
C LEU A 37 -1.81 0.82 -4.50
N ARG A 38 -1.77 1.35 -5.74
CA ARG A 38 -2.19 2.71 -6.11
C ARG A 38 -3.63 3.05 -5.73
N ASP A 39 -4.51 2.07 -5.72
CA ASP A 39 -5.93 2.28 -5.45
C ASP A 39 -6.28 2.25 -3.94
N GLY A 40 -5.30 1.95 -3.09
CA GLY A 40 -5.41 1.86 -1.64
C GLY A 40 -6.23 0.67 -1.12
N VAL A 41 -6.80 -0.18 -1.97
CA VAL A 41 -7.64 -1.30 -1.56
C VAL A 41 -6.79 -2.37 -0.88
N LEU A 42 -5.70 -2.78 -1.52
CA LEU A 42 -4.77 -3.77 -0.97
C LEU A 42 -4.16 -3.31 0.36
N LEU A 43 -3.89 -2.01 0.50
CA LEU A 43 -3.38 -1.43 1.74
C LEU A 43 -4.41 -1.51 2.88
N CYS A 44 -5.67 -1.23 2.61
CA CYS A 44 -6.72 -1.40 3.62
C CYS A 44 -6.93 -2.88 3.99
N GLN A 45 -6.82 -3.78 3.03
CA GLN A 45 -6.89 -5.23 3.28
C GLN A 45 -5.70 -5.72 4.11
N LEU A 46 -4.50 -5.20 3.85
CA LEU A 46 -3.30 -5.48 4.64
C LEU A 46 -3.53 -5.21 6.13
N LEU A 47 -4.09 -4.04 6.47
CA LEU A 47 -4.36 -3.69 7.87
C LEU A 47 -5.32 -4.67 8.53
N ASN A 48 -6.34 -5.12 7.82
CA ASN A 48 -7.27 -6.13 8.33
C ASN A 48 -6.65 -7.52 8.49
N ASN A 49 -5.63 -7.85 7.69
CA ASN A 49 -4.89 -9.11 7.84
C ASN A 49 -3.92 -9.06 9.03
N LEU A 50 -3.39 -7.88 9.36
CA LEU A 50 -2.53 -7.67 10.53
C LEU A 50 -3.33 -7.57 11.83
N MET A 51 -4.45 -6.86 11.79
CA MET A 51 -5.36 -6.69 12.92
C MET A 51 -6.80 -6.81 12.41
N PRO A 52 -7.54 -7.86 12.81
CA PRO A 52 -8.93 -8.02 12.41
C PRO A 52 -9.76 -6.78 12.74
N HIS A 53 -10.56 -6.33 11.77
CA HIS A 53 -11.44 -5.16 11.89
C HIS A 53 -10.72 -3.82 12.10
N ALA A 54 -9.44 -3.71 11.75
CA ALA A 54 -8.73 -2.42 11.75
C ALA A 54 -9.37 -1.40 10.80
N VAL A 55 -9.78 -1.83 9.61
CA VAL A 55 -10.46 -1.01 8.60
C VAL A 55 -11.84 -1.57 8.32
N ASN A 56 -12.87 -0.72 8.41
CA ASN A 56 -14.20 -1.07 7.94
C ASN A 56 -14.24 -1.12 6.41
N LEU A 57 -14.28 -2.32 5.82
CA LEU A 57 -14.29 -2.49 4.36
C LEU A 57 -15.52 -1.88 3.68
N ARG A 58 -16.57 -1.52 4.43
CA ARG A 58 -17.73 -0.77 3.90
C ARG A 58 -17.45 0.71 3.67
N GLU A 59 -16.39 1.25 4.27
CA GLU A 59 -16.02 2.67 4.16
C GLU A 59 -15.06 2.95 3.01
N ILE A 60 -14.40 1.90 2.50
CA ILE A 60 -13.50 1.95 1.35
C ILE A 60 -14.21 1.56 0.06
N ASN A 61 -13.67 2.00 -1.06
CA ASN A 61 -14.17 1.67 -2.38
C ASN A 61 -13.39 0.48 -2.94
N LEU A 62 -13.98 -0.72 -2.90
CA LEU A 62 -13.36 -1.96 -3.42
C LEU A 62 -13.21 -1.99 -4.95
N ARG A 63 -13.97 -1.15 -5.66
CA ARG A 63 -13.90 -1.02 -7.12
C ARG A 63 -13.84 0.46 -7.49
N PRO A 64 -12.69 1.12 -7.26
CA PRO A 64 -12.59 2.56 -7.48
C PRO A 64 -12.60 2.95 -8.96
N GLN A 65 -12.54 1.99 -9.91
CA GLN A 65 -12.60 2.22 -11.37
C GLN A 65 -11.63 3.32 -11.86
N MET A 66 -10.44 3.41 -11.26
CA MET A 66 -9.43 4.45 -11.52
C MET A 66 -9.88 5.89 -11.16
N SER A 67 -10.99 6.05 -10.43
CA SER A 67 -11.42 7.35 -9.91
C SER A 67 -10.41 7.87 -8.90
N GLN A 68 -9.77 9.00 -9.23
CA GLN A 68 -8.83 9.68 -8.36
C GLN A 68 -9.42 9.91 -6.96
N PHE A 69 -10.65 10.43 -6.87
CA PHE A 69 -11.29 10.70 -5.59
C PHE A 69 -11.45 9.44 -4.73
N LEU A 70 -11.83 8.31 -5.33
CA LEU A 70 -12.03 7.06 -4.61
C LEU A 70 -10.70 6.43 -4.17
N CYS A 71 -9.68 6.45 -5.03
CA CYS A 71 -8.34 5.98 -4.68
C CYS A 71 -7.73 6.80 -3.54
N LEU A 72 -7.78 8.14 -3.65
CA LEU A 72 -7.28 9.04 -2.60
C LEU A 72 -8.02 8.82 -1.28
N LYS A 73 -9.34 8.59 -1.32
CA LYS A 73 -10.13 8.26 -0.12
C LYS A 73 -9.62 6.97 0.54
N ASN A 74 -9.42 5.90 -0.22
CA ASN A 74 -8.92 4.62 0.31
C ASN A 74 -7.53 4.77 0.95
N ILE A 75 -6.61 5.46 0.27
CA ILE A 75 -5.26 5.69 0.80
C ILE A 75 -5.32 6.50 2.10
N ARG A 76 -6.16 7.54 2.17
CA ARG A 76 -6.36 8.32 3.41
C ARG A 76 -6.91 7.46 4.54
N THR A 77 -7.86 6.57 4.26
CA THR A 77 -8.38 5.62 5.26
C THR A 77 -7.28 4.71 5.79
N PHE A 78 -6.42 4.19 4.93
CA PHE A 78 -5.24 3.43 5.34
C PHE A 78 -4.33 4.24 6.28
N LEU A 79 -3.93 5.45 5.88
CA LEU A 79 -3.04 6.31 6.66
C LEU A 79 -3.63 6.69 8.02
N SER A 80 -4.92 7.02 8.08
CA SER A 80 -5.61 7.31 9.35
C SER A 80 -5.57 6.11 10.28
N THR A 81 -5.92 4.93 9.75
CA THR A 81 -5.94 3.69 10.54
C THR A 81 -4.54 3.32 11.06
N CYS A 82 -3.50 3.54 10.28
CA CYS A 82 -2.11 3.38 10.70
C CYS A 82 -1.77 4.24 11.93
N CYS A 83 -2.21 5.50 11.96
CA CYS A 83 -2.04 6.37 13.12
C CYS A 83 -2.90 5.87 14.30
N ASP A 84 -4.19 5.62 14.06
CA ASP A 84 -5.20 5.44 15.10
C ASP A 84 -5.13 4.06 15.78
N LYS A 85 -4.76 3.01 15.02
CA LYS A 85 -4.77 1.61 15.49
C LYS A 85 -3.38 1.00 15.65
N PHE A 86 -2.41 1.45 14.86
CA PHE A 86 -1.05 0.92 14.87
C PHE A 86 -0.04 1.88 15.52
N GLY A 87 -0.46 3.09 15.89
CA GLY A 87 0.38 4.05 16.61
C GLY A 87 1.52 4.64 15.79
N LEU A 88 1.45 4.55 14.46
CA LEU A 88 2.48 5.10 13.57
C LEU A 88 2.43 6.63 13.56
N ARG A 89 3.60 7.28 13.52
CA ARG A 89 3.67 8.74 13.46
C ARG A 89 3.44 9.18 12.02
N LYS A 90 2.75 10.32 11.84
CA LYS A 90 2.48 10.89 10.51
C LYS A 90 3.74 11.08 9.66
N ASN A 91 4.87 11.41 10.29
CA ASN A 91 6.12 11.63 9.59
C ASN A 91 6.76 10.33 9.07
N GLU A 92 6.37 9.17 9.60
CA GLU A 92 6.84 7.84 9.14
C GLU A 92 5.97 7.30 8.00
N LEU A 93 4.89 8.00 7.65
CA LEU A 93 3.96 7.64 6.60
C LEU A 93 4.24 8.44 5.33
N PHE A 94 4.00 7.81 4.17
CA PHE A 94 4.07 8.47 2.87
C PHE A 94 2.90 9.43 2.66
N GLU A 95 3.08 10.43 1.79
CA GLU A 95 1.97 11.29 1.40
C GLU A 95 1.07 10.60 0.39
N VAL A 96 -0.23 10.90 0.44
CA VAL A 96 -1.24 10.27 -0.44
C VAL A 96 -0.85 10.35 -1.93
N PHE A 97 -0.26 11.46 -2.35
CA PHE A 97 0.15 11.70 -3.74
C PHE A 97 1.46 11.00 -4.13
N ASP A 98 2.32 10.65 -3.16
CA ASP A 98 3.55 9.87 -3.42
C ASP A 98 3.21 8.50 -4.01
N LEU A 99 2.17 7.87 -3.45
CA LEU A 99 1.65 6.60 -3.94
C LEU A 99 0.70 6.77 -5.13
N PHE A 100 -0.21 7.76 -5.08
CA PHE A 100 -1.25 7.90 -6.10
C PHE A 100 -0.70 8.32 -7.47
N ASP A 101 0.24 9.27 -7.54
CA ASP A 101 0.78 9.72 -8.81
C ASP A 101 2.06 8.98 -9.20
N VAL A 102 2.49 8.01 -8.39
CA VAL A 102 3.74 7.26 -8.59
C VAL A 102 4.91 8.23 -8.79
N ARG A 103 4.81 9.43 -8.21
CA ARG A 103 5.68 10.56 -8.51
C ARG A 103 7.08 10.37 -7.94
N ASP A 104 7.23 9.55 -6.89
CA ASP A 104 8.53 9.42 -6.21
C ASP A 104 8.70 8.12 -5.41
N PHE A 105 8.75 6.96 -6.08
CA PHE A 105 9.15 5.71 -5.40
C PHE A 105 10.65 5.69 -4.97
N GLY A 106 11.45 6.65 -5.44
CA GLY A 106 12.85 6.82 -5.05
C GLY A 106 13.02 7.31 -3.61
N LYS A 107 12.16 8.23 -3.15
CA LYS A 107 12.13 8.73 -1.76
C LYS A 107 11.69 7.67 -0.73
N VAL A 108 10.84 6.73 -1.14
CA VAL A 108 10.38 5.62 -0.28
C VAL A 108 11.51 4.65 0.06
N SER A 109 12.50 4.48 -0.82
CA SER A 109 13.70 3.68 -0.52
C SER A 109 14.63 4.37 0.49
N LEU A 110 14.59 5.70 0.59
CA LEU A 110 15.50 6.49 1.45
C LEU A 110 15.03 6.58 2.91
N TRP A 111 13.75 6.31 3.21
CA TRP A 111 13.18 6.32 4.57
C TRP A 111 13.47 5.04 5.37
N LEU A 112 14.02 4.00 4.76
CA LEU A 112 14.34 2.72 5.42
C LEU A 112 15.82 2.58 5.84
N ASP A 113 16.62 3.64 5.67
CA ASP A 113 18.03 3.71 6.06
C ASP A 113 18.26 4.45 7.42
N TYR A 114 17.22 4.66 8.23
CA TYR A 114 17.32 5.22 9.60
C TYR A 114 16.67 4.33 10.66
#